data_AF-A0A7H4N5N2-F1
#
_entry.id   AF-A0A7H4N5N2-F1
#
_cell.length_a   1.000
_cell.length_b   1.000
_cell.length_c   1.000
_cell.angle_alpha   90.00
_cell.angle_beta   90.00
_cell.angle_gamma   90.00
#
_symmetry.space_group_name_H-M   'P 1'
#
loop_
_entity.id
_entity.type
_entity.pdbx_description
1 polymer ?
#
loop_
_entity_poly.entity_id
_entity_poly.type
_entity_poly.pdbx_seq_one_letter_code
_entity_poly.pdbx_strand_id
1 'polypeptide(L)'
;MPVYANGKESPDSAVIKARTSKTPHIIEARTFGAKGDGTTLNTQALQQAIDSCTVAHYPQGCKVLISDGEFKTGALFLHSDMTLEIAAGATLLGSDDPAQYPLEKGYYLYPYSDHPQPRRPPSLINVLEADDKGESPAGTFRNIRIVGQGTIDGNGWTRGRQKRRRGHHHRRNGERAAAIPGQQCGKSQRGRHSGKASDRSCYCGRHRKQ
;
A
#
# COMPACT_ATOMS: atom_id res chain seq x y z
N MET A 1 -30.08 14.58 21.63
CA MET A 1 -31.45 14.13 21.36
C MET A 1 -31.84 14.61 19.97
N PRO A 2 -32.40 13.77 19.09
CA PRO A 2 -33.10 14.25 17.92
C PRO A 2 -34.24 15.16 18.36
N VAL A 3 -34.26 16.39 17.86
CA VAL A 3 -35.31 17.36 18.13
C VAL A 3 -36.18 17.43 16.89
N TYR A 4 -37.48 17.21 17.04
CA TYR A 4 -38.44 17.43 15.96
C TYR A 4 -38.43 18.92 15.56
N ALA A 5 -38.88 19.24 14.35
CA ALA A 5 -38.88 20.63 13.83
C ALA A 5 -39.62 21.64 14.72
N ASN A 6 -40.47 21.17 15.64
CA ASN A 6 -41.20 21.95 16.62
C ASN A 6 -40.47 22.16 17.96
N GLY A 7 -39.20 21.76 18.06
CA GLY A 7 -38.41 21.89 19.28
C GLY A 7 -38.65 20.79 20.33
N LYS A 8 -39.54 19.82 20.08
CA LYS A 8 -39.81 18.70 20.99
C LYS A 8 -38.75 17.61 20.81
N GLU A 9 -38.21 17.09 21.91
CA GLU A 9 -37.29 15.96 21.89
C GLU A 9 -38.05 14.63 21.68
N SER A 10 -37.39 13.68 21.01
CA SER A 10 -37.87 12.29 20.98
C SER A 10 -37.74 11.64 22.37
N PRO A 11 -38.48 10.54 22.64
CA PRO A 11 -38.22 9.72 23.83
C PRO A 11 -36.77 9.21 23.88
N ASP A 12 -36.28 8.95 25.08
CA ASP A 12 -34.96 8.35 25.29
C ASP A 12 -34.85 6.98 24.60
N SER A 13 -33.66 6.71 24.07
CA SER A 13 -33.33 5.36 23.60
C SER A 13 -33.22 4.39 24.78
N ALA A 14 -33.29 3.08 24.47
CA ALA A 14 -32.99 2.05 25.45
C ALA A 14 -31.61 2.28 26.10
N VAL A 15 -31.55 2.17 27.43
CA VAL A 15 -30.32 2.39 28.18
C VAL A 15 -29.31 1.30 27.88
N ILE A 16 -28.12 1.70 27.42
CA ILE A 16 -26.99 0.79 27.21
C ILE A 16 -25.98 0.99 28.34
N LYS A 17 -25.58 -0.11 28.99
CA LYS A 17 -24.48 -0.11 29.97
C LYS A 17 -23.21 -0.55 29.25
N ALA A 18 -22.21 0.33 29.21
CA ALA A 18 -20.90 0.04 28.66
C ALA A 18 -19.81 0.18 29.74
N ARG A 19 -18.71 -0.56 29.59
CA ARG A 19 -17.52 -0.43 30.43
C ARG A 19 -16.32 -0.18 29.54
N THR A 20 -15.45 0.74 29.96
CA THR A 20 -14.17 0.96 29.29
C THR A 20 -13.21 -0.18 29.62
N SER A 21 -12.34 -0.52 28.69
CA SER A 21 -11.23 -1.44 28.96
C SER A 21 -10.25 -0.84 29.96
N LYS A 22 -9.41 -1.69 30.55
CA LYS A 22 -8.23 -1.22 31.29
C LYS A 22 -7.28 -0.50 30.33
N THR A 23 -6.42 0.36 30.88
CA THR A 23 -5.33 0.98 30.11
C THR A 23 -4.38 -0.10 29.61
N PRO A 24 -4.16 -0.23 28.28
CA PRO A 24 -3.26 -1.25 27.75
C PRO A 24 -1.80 -0.87 28.00
N HIS A 25 -0.91 -1.88 28.00
CA HIS A 25 0.52 -1.61 27.96
C HIS A 25 0.94 -1.07 26.58
N ILE A 26 1.82 -0.07 26.55
CA ILE A 26 2.31 0.54 25.30
C ILE A 26 3.68 -0.02 24.98
N ILE A 27 3.82 -0.55 23.76
CA ILE A 27 5.05 -1.13 23.23
C ILE A 27 5.49 -0.23 22.08
N GLU A 28 6.48 0.63 22.33
CA GLU A 28 7.02 1.53 21.32
C GLU A 28 7.86 0.75 20.30
N ALA A 29 7.54 0.84 19.01
CA ALA A 29 8.31 0.15 17.96
C ALA A 29 9.82 0.46 17.99
N ARG A 30 10.18 1.67 18.44
CA ARG A 30 11.56 2.15 18.55
C ARG A 30 12.40 1.37 19.57
N THR A 31 11.79 0.77 20.60
CA THR A 31 12.53 -0.04 21.59
C THR A 31 13.06 -1.34 20.98
N PHE A 32 12.48 -1.79 19.87
CA PHE A 32 12.95 -2.92 19.06
C PHE A 32 13.89 -2.48 17.92
N GLY A 33 14.29 -1.21 17.88
CA GLY A 33 15.24 -0.68 16.90
C GLY A 33 14.60 -0.14 15.62
N ALA A 34 13.28 0.03 15.57
CA ALA A 34 12.62 0.65 14.42
C ALA A 34 13.02 2.13 14.29
N LYS A 35 13.34 2.56 13.06
CA LYS A 35 13.76 3.93 12.70
C LYS A 35 12.79 4.55 11.72
N GLY A 36 12.22 5.69 12.11
CA GLY A 36 11.28 6.48 11.30
C GLY A 36 11.95 7.41 10.28
N ASP A 37 13.00 6.95 9.60
CA ASP A 37 13.82 7.74 8.67
C ASP A 37 13.43 7.59 7.18
N GLY A 38 12.39 6.80 6.88
CA GLY A 38 11.87 6.53 5.53
C GLY A 38 12.73 5.57 4.67
N THR A 39 13.90 5.14 5.16
CA THR A 39 14.89 4.41 4.37
C THR A 39 15.33 3.10 5.00
N THR A 40 15.47 3.05 6.32
CA THR A 40 15.75 1.83 7.09
C THR A 40 14.59 0.86 6.95
N LEU A 41 14.90 -0.39 6.60
CA LEU A 41 13.91 -1.46 6.57
C LEU A 41 13.60 -1.94 7.98
N ASN A 42 12.36 -1.72 8.43
CA ASN A 42 11.92 -1.95 9.80
C ASN A 42 11.18 -3.28 10.02
N THR A 43 11.07 -4.14 9.00
CA THR A 43 10.24 -5.35 9.03
C THR A 43 10.50 -6.21 10.26
N GLN A 44 11.77 -6.48 10.58
CA GLN A 44 12.14 -7.30 11.73
C GLN A 44 11.82 -6.62 13.07
N ALA A 45 12.18 -5.34 13.23
CA ALA A 45 11.94 -4.60 14.47
C ALA A 45 10.43 -4.46 14.77
N LEU A 46 9.64 -4.15 13.74
CA LEU A 46 8.19 -4.05 13.86
C LEU A 46 7.54 -5.40 14.14
N GLN A 47 7.99 -6.47 13.48
CA GLN A 47 7.47 -7.81 13.77
C GLN A 47 7.81 -8.24 15.19
N GLN A 48 9.01 -7.97 15.70
CA GLN A 48 9.36 -8.27 17.10
C GLN A 48 8.50 -7.49 18.10
N ALA A 49 8.18 -6.22 17.81
CA ALA A 49 7.27 -5.44 18.64
C ALA A 49 5.86 -6.06 18.65
N ILE A 50 5.36 -6.49 17.48
CA ILE A 50 4.10 -7.22 17.34
C ILE A 50 4.13 -8.52 18.14
N ASP A 51 5.13 -9.37 17.94
CA ASP A 51 5.27 -10.67 18.59
C ASP A 51 5.39 -10.57 20.12
N SER A 52 5.92 -9.45 20.63
CA SER A 52 6.01 -9.19 22.08
C SER A 52 4.66 -8.83 22.71
N CYS A 53 3.70 -8.35 21.91
CA CYS A 53 2.41 -7.84 22.35
C CYS A 53 1.40 -8.97 22.60
N THR A 54 1.61 -9.78 23.64
CA THR A 54 0.69 -10.88 23.98
C THR A 54 -0.09 -10.63 25.26
N VAL A 55 -1.29 -11.20 25.37
CA VAL A 55 -2.07 -11.18 26.63
C VAL A 55 -1.42 -12.00 27.75
N ALA A 56 -0.54 -12.95 27.40
CA ALA A 56 0.24 -13.70 28.38
C ALA A 56 1.26 -12.80 29.09
N HIS A 57 1.92 -11.90 28.34
CA HIS A 57 2.83 -10.90 28.92
C HIS A 57 2.09 -9.68 29.50
N TYR A 58 0.97 -9.29 28.87
CA TYR A 58 0.19 -8.11 29.24
C TYR A 58 -1.28 -8.47 29.45
N PRO A 59 -1.67 -8.99 30.63
CA PRO A 59 -3.05 -9.43 30.90
C PRO A 59 -4.12 -8.34 30.75
N GLN A 60 -3.73 -7.06 30.84
CA GLN A 60 -4.59 -5.90 30.58
C GLN A 60 -4.77 -5.55 29.09
N GLY A 61 -4.12 -6.29 28.20
CA GLY A 61 -3.97 -5.99 26.79
C GLY A 61 -2.74 -5.13 26.51
N CYS A 62 -2.34 -5.10 25.24
CA CYS A 62 -1.17 -4.37 24.78
C CYS A 62 -1.45 -3.64 23.47
N LYS A 63 -0.61 -2.65 23.20
CA LYS A 63 -0.69 -1.77 22.05
C LYS A 63 0.70 -1.49 21.52
N VAL A 64 0.98 -1.90 20.29
CA VAL A 64 2.20 -1.52 19.56
C VAL A 64 2.00 -0.12 19.00
N LEU A 65 2.91 0.80 19.32
CA LEU A 65 2.85 2.20 18.93
C LEU A 65 3.95 2.51 17.91
N ILE A 66 3.55 3.05 16.76
CA ILE A 66 4.42 3.64 15.74
C ILE A 66 4.19 5.15 15.77
N SER A 67 5.22 5.90 16.13
CA SER A 67 5.16 7.34 16.39
C SER A 67 6.27 8.12 15.65
N ASP A 68 5.87 9.28 15.12
CA ASP A 68 6.70 10.31 14.48
C ASP A 68 7.69 9.83 13.40
N GLY A 69 7.35 9.99 12.13
CA GLY A 69 8.26 9.71 11.00
C GLY A 69 7.82 8.55 10.13
N GLU A 70 8.67 8.18 9.18
CA GLU A 70 8.33 7.22 8.13
C GLU A 70 9.05 5.88 8.35
N PHE A 71 8.28 4.80 8.50
CA PHE A 71 8.81 3.48 8.80
C PHE A 71 8.65 2.59 7.58
N LYS A 72 9.70 2.47 6.76
CA LYS A 72 9.70 1.55 5.62
C LYS A 72 9.67 0.10 6.12
N THR A 73 8.75 -0.71 5.62
CA THR A 73 8.60 -2.11 6.05
C THR A 73 8.08 -3.02 4.94
N GLY A 74 8.44 -4.30 5.01
CA GLY A 74 7.77 -5.38 4.31
C GLY A 74 6.47 -5.80 4.97
N ALA A 75 6.01 -6.99 4.61
CA ALA A 75 4.83 -7.61 5.21
C ALA A 75 4.95 -7.81 6.73
N LEU A 76 3.98 -7.30 7.48
CA LEU A 76 3.80 -7.51 8.92
C LEU A 76 2.63 -8.45 9.17
N PHE A 77 2.74 -9.28 10.21
CA PHE A 77 1.74 -10.31 10.56
C PHE A 77 1.24 -10.05 11.98
N LEU A 78 -0.01 -9.61 12.10
CA LEU A 78 -0.68 -9.39 13.37
C LEU A 78 -1.27 -10.70 13.90
N HIS A 79 -1.53 -10.74 15.20
CA HIS A 79 -2.16 -11.88 15.86
C HIS A 79 -3.29 -11.41 16.78
N SER A 80 -3.99 -12.35 17.41
CA SER A 80 -5.15 -12.05 18.27
C SER A 80 -4.82 -11.17 19.48
N ASP A 81 -5.84 -10.45 19.96
CA ASP A 81 -5.84 -9.71 21.23
C ASP A 81 -4.78 -8.59 21.33
N MET A 82 -4.56 -7.86 20.23
CA MET A 82 -3.59 -6.75 20.17
C MET A 82 -4.16 -5.50 19.49
N THR A 83 -3.51 -4.36 19.75
CA THR A 83 -3.73 -3.12 19.01
C THR A 83 -2.44 -2.66 18.32
N LEU A 84 -2.51 -2.34 17.03
CA LEU A 84 -1.49 -1.59 16.31
C LEU A 84 -1.96 -0.13 16.18
N GLU A 85 -1.23 0.81 16.77
CA GLU A 85 -1.49 2.24 16.66
C GLU A 85 -0.44 2.91 15.79
N ILE A 86 -0.90 3.56 14.72
CA ILE A 86 -0.08 4.44 13.89
C ILE A 86 -0.46 5.87 14.27
N ALA A 87 0.37 6.51 15.09
CA ALA A 87 0.07 7.82 15.64
C ALA A 87 0.07 8.93 14.55
N ALA A 88 -0.52 10.07 14.88
CA ALA A 88 -0.42 11.26 14.03
C ALA A 88 1.06 11.56 13.73
N GLY A 89 1.37 11.93 12.48
CA GLY A 89 2.75 12.20 12.06
C GLY A 89 3.60 10.96 11.79
N ALA A 90 3.09 9.75 12.04
CA ALA A 90 3.73 8.51 11.63
C ALA A 90 3.18 7.99 10.29
N THR A 91 4.06 7.40 9.48
CA THR A 91 3.71 6.72 8.23
C THR A 91 4.30 5.32 8.26
N LEU A 92 3.46 4.30 8.08
CA LEU A 92 3.89 2.95 7.73
C LEU A 92 4.03 2.88 6.21
N LEU A 93 5.28 2.85 5.73
CA LEU A 93 5.59 2.93 4.31
C LEU A 93 5.93 1.53 3.76
N GLY A 94 5.24 1.10 2.72
CA GLY A 94 5.52 -0.16 2.03
C GLY A 94 6.90 -0.17 1.38
N SER A 95 7.61 -1.28 1.54
CA SER A 95 8.82 -1.52 0.76
C SER A 95 8.46 -1.63 -0.73
N ASP A 96 9.33 -1.07 -1.56
CA ASP A 96 9.32 -1.20 -3.01
C ASP A 96 10.03 -2.47 -3.49
N ASP A 97 10.62 -3.26 -2.58
CA ASP A 97 11.28 -4.53 -2.87
C ASP A 97 10.28 -5.71 -2.78
N PRO A 98 10.00 -6.43 -3.88
CA PRO A 98 9.11 -7.60 -3.87
C PRO A 98 9.56 -8.70 -2.91
N ALA A 99 10.85 -8.83 -2.61
CA ALA A 99 11.35 -9.84 -1.66
C ALA A 99 10.87 -9.60 -0.22
N GLN A 100 10.39 -8.39 0.09
CA GLN A 100 9.77 -8.05 1.37
C GLN A 100 8.32 -8.53 1.51
N TYR A 101 7.78 -9.16 0.46
CA TYR A 101 6.44 -9.77 0.40
C TYR A 101 6.54 -11.23 -0.09
N PRO A 102 7.16 -12.13 0.70
CA PRO A 102 7.46 -13.50 0.28
C PRO A 102 6.19 -14.32 0.02
N LEU A 103 6.14 -15.02 -1.12
CA LEU A 103 5.00 -15.86 -1.51
C LEU A 103 4.76 -17.01 -0.51
N GLU A 104 5.80 -17.45 0.19
CA GLU A 104 5.75 -18.49 1.22
C GLU A 104 4.96 -18.06 2.46
N LYS A 105 4.78 -16.75 2.66
CA LYS A 105 3.91 -16.17 3.69
C LYS A 105 2.64 -15.56 3.11
N GLY A 106 2.36 -15.88 1.85
CA GLY A 106 1.20 -15.44 1.11
C GLY A 106 -0.08 -16.19 1.46
N TYR A 107 -1.13 -15.96 0.69
CA TYR A 107 -2.43 -16.60 0.89
C TYR A 107 -2.99 -17.14 -0.43
N TYR A 108 -3.86 -18.14 -0.35
CA TYR A 108 -4.67 -18.54 -1.50
C TYR A 108 -5.97 -17.74 -1.54
N LEU A 109 -6.47 -17.41 -2.72
CA LEU A 109 -7.72 -16.64 -2.83
C LEU A 109 -8.95 -17.47 -2.43
N TYR A 110 -8.89 -18.79 -2.63
CA TYR A 110 -9.99 -19.72 -2.40
C TYR A 110 -9.49 -21.07 -1.89
N PRO A 111 -10.29 -21.82 -1.11
CA PRO A 111 -9.91 -23.10 -0.51
C PRO A 111 -10.10 -24.26 -1.49
N TYR A 112 -9.27 -24.30 -2.54
CA TYR A 112 -9.21 -25.45 -3.44
C TYR A 112 -8.23 -26.50 -2.93
N SER A 113 -8.59 -27.78 -3.02
CA SER A 113 -7.70 -28.88 -2.61
C SER A 113 -6.44 -29.01 -3.47
N ASP A 114 -6.50 -28.60 -4.74
CA ASP A 114 -5.43 -28.74 -5.73
C ASP A 114 -4.77 -27.41 -6.13
N HIS A 115 -5.17 -26.29 -5.50
CA HIS A 115 -4.72 -24.91 -5.75
C HIS A 115 -4.03 -24.70 -7.11
N PRO A 116 -4.80 -24.58 -8.21
CA PRO A 116 -4.24 -24.50 -9.56
C PRO A 116 -3.46 -23.20 -9.83
N GLN A 117 -3.48 -22.26 -8.88
CA GLN A 117 -2.87 -20.95 -8.96
C GLN A 117 -1.84 -20.78 -7.85
N PRO A 118 -0.72 -20.08 -8.10
CA PRO A 118 0.26 -19.81 -7.05
C PRO A 118 -0.33 -18.95 -5.93
N ARG A 119 0.27 -19.02 -4.75
CA ARG A 119 -0.05 -18.10 -3.63
C ARG A 119 0.08 -16.65 -4.09
N ARG A 120 -0.76 -15.79 -3.55
CA ARG A 120 -0.61 -14.34 -3.68
C ARG A 120 0.37 -13.85 -2.62
N PRO A 121 1.21 -12.85 -2.90
CA PRO A 121 2.08 -12.29 -1.89
C PRO A 121 1.27 -11.71 -0.72
N PRO A 122 1.83 -11.69 0.50
CA PRO A 122 1.19 -11.02 1.62
C PRO A 122 1.01 -9.53 1.32
N SER A 123 0.04 -8.91 2.00
CA SER A 123 -0.14 -7.47 2.03
C SER A 123 0.90 -6.80 2.94
N LEU A 124 0.86 -5.47 3.05
CA LEU A 124 1.68 -4.72 4.01
C LEU A 124 1.36 -5.11 5.46
N ILE A 125 0.08 -5.28 5.79
CA ILE A 125 -0.41 -5.73 7.09
C ILE A 125 -1.30 -6.95 6.86
N ASN A 126 -1.05 -8.02 7.62
CA ASN A 126 -1.69 -9.31 7.43
C ASN A 126 -2.25 -9.83 8.75
N VAL A 127 -3.32 -10.60 8.63
CA VAL A 127 -3.84 -11.49 9.67
C VAL A 127 -4.06 -12.82 8.95
N LEU A 128 -3.05 -13.68 8.95
CA LEU A 128 -3.00 -14.91 8.17
C LEU A 128 -2.38 -16.02 9.01
N GLU A 129 -2.91 -17.23 8.87
CA GLU A 129 -2.30 -18.43 9.42
C GLU A 129 -1.00 -18.75 8.67
N ALA A 130 -0.03 -19.33 9.38
CA ALA A 130 1.27 -19.66 8.77
C ALA A 130 1.12 -20.64 7.59
N ASP A 131 0.12 -21.52 7.64
CA ASP A 131 -0.20 -22.53 6.65
C ASP A 131 -1.52 -22.27 5.91
N ASP A 132 -1.91 -20.99 5.75
CA ASP A 132 -3.13 -20.56 5.03
C ASP A 132 -3.40 -21.40 3.76
N LYS A 133 -4.58 -22.03 3.73
CA LYS A 133 -5.09 -22.82 2.60
C LYS A 133 -6.19 -22.08 1.84
N GLY A 134 -6.23 -20.76 1.93
CA GLY A 134 -7.29 -19.93 1.33
C GLY A 134 -8.61 -19.95 2.09
N GLU A 135 -8.62 -20.49 3.31
CA GLU A 135 -9.72 -20.38 4.25
C GLU A 135 -9.15 -20.32 5.67
N SER A 136 -9.58 -19.32 6.42
CA SER A 136 -9.44 -19.25 7.87
C SER A 136 -10.85 -19.15 8.46
N PRO A 137 -11.31 -20.15 9.24
CA PRO A 137 -12.62 -20.11 9.86
C PRO A 137 -12.86 -18.85 10.69
N ALA A 138 -14.10 -18.38 10.74
CA ALA A 138 -14.46 -17.25 11.59
C ALA A 138 -14.12 -17.56 13.07
N GLY A 139 -13.32 -16.70 13.69
CA GLY A 139 -12.85 -16.88 15.06
C GLY A 139 -11.42 -17.40 15.22
N THR A 140 -10.74 -17.80 14.13
CA THR A 140 -9.29 -18.11 14.15
C THR A 140 -8.50 -16.95 14.76
N PHE A 141 -8.80 -15.74 14.32
CA PHE A 141 -8.27 -14.50 14.89
C PHE A 141 -9.38 -13.70 15.55
N ARG A 142 -9.04 -12.98 16.63
CA ARG A 142 -10.00 -12.17 17.39
C ARG A 142 -9.37 -10.91 17.95
N ASN A 143 -10.21 -9.91 18.21
CA ASN A 143 -9.85 -8.71 18.97
C ASN A 143 -8.62 -7.96 18.42
N ILE A 144 -8.48 -7.89 17.09
CA ILE A 144 -7.40 -7.17 16.41
C ILE A 144 -7.87 -5.75 16.10
N ARG A 145 -7.07 -4.76 16.46
CA ARG A 145 -7.40 -3.34 16.27
C ARG A 145 -6.25 -2.63 15.57
N ILE A 146 -6.55 -1.92 14.48
CA ILE A 146 -5.61 -0.97 13.86
C ILE A 146 -6.22 0.42 14.03
N VAL A 147 -5.50 1.31 14.70
CA VAL A 147 -6.01 2.62 15.13
C VAL A 147 -4.98 3.72 14.92
N GLY A 148 -5.40 4.97 15.20
CA GLY A 148 -4.54 6.15 15.13
C GLY A 148 -4.83 7.03 13.92
N GLN A 149 -4.19 8.19 13.89
CA GLN A 149 -4.36 9.23 12.86
C GLN A 149 -3.21 9.25 11.83
N GLY A 150 -2.29 8.30 11.93
CA GLY A 150 -1.17 8.18 11.00
C GLY A 150 -1.57 7.59 9.65
N THR A 151 -0.56 7.41 8.80
CA THR A 151 -0.73 6.99 7.41
C THR A 151 -0.25 5.56 7.19
N ILE A 152 -1.00 4.80 6.40
CA ILE A 152 -0.51 3.56 5.78
C ILE A 152 -0.36 3.85 4.30
N ASP A 153 0.88 3.87 3.80
CA ASP A 153 1.20 4.08 2.39
C ASP A 153 1.78 2.79 1.82
N GLY A 154 1.05 2.14 0.91
CA GLY A 154 1.50 0.90 0.28
C GLY A 154 2.65 1.07 -0.73
N ASN A 155 3.06 2.30 -1.04
CA ASN A 155 4.16 2.62 -1.97
C ASN A 155 4.02 1.97 -3.37
N GLY A 156 2.79 1.69 -3.80
CA GLY A 156 2.54 0.85 -4.99
C GLY A 156 2.65 1.57 -6.34
N TRP A 157 2.58 2.92 -6.36
CA TRP A 157 2.46 3.66 -7.62
C TRP A 157 3.23 4.98 -7.61
N THR A 158 3.84 5.30 -8.75
CA THR A 158 4.42 6.64 -8.96
C THR A 158 3.31 7.66 -9.21
N ARG A 159 3.51 8.90 -8.74
CA ARG A 159 2.60 10.00 -9.04
C ARG A 159 2.63 10.31 -10.54
N GLY A 160 1.46 10.46 -11.16
CA GLY A 160 1.36 10.85 -12.57
C GLY A 160 2.07 12.18 -12.84
N ARG A 161 2.96 12.23 -13.84
CA ARG A 161 3.54 13.51 -14.30
C ARG A 161 2.39 14.41 -14.78
N GLN A 162 2.20 15.57 -14.16
CA GLN A 162 1.35 16.62 -14.73
C GLN A 162 1.88 16.89 -16.15
N LYS A 163 1.11 16.51 -17.17
CA LYS A 163 1.37 16.99 -18.54
C LYS A 163 1.29 18.50 -18.45
N ARG A 164 2.44 19.20 -18.46
CA ARG A 164 2.46 20.63 -18.74
C ARG A 164 1.77 20.76 -20.08
N ARG A 165 0.53 21.24 -20.09
CA ARG A 165 -0.14 21.67 -21.31
C ARG A 165 0.73 22.80 -21.84
N ARG A 166 1.73 22.47 -22.67
CA ARG A 166 2.34 23.45 -23.55
C ARG A 166 1.18 23.91 -24.40
N GLY A 167 0.60 25.06 -24.02
CA GLY A 167 -0.41 25.71 -24.83
C GLY A 167 0.19 25.85 -26.21
N HIS A 168 -0.39 25.15 -27.19
CA HIS A 168 -0.21 25.49 -28.58
C HIS A 168 -0.89 26.84 -28.79
N HIS A 169 -0.26 27.91 -28.30
CA HIS A 169 -0.53 29.24 -28.81
C HIS A 169 0.17 29.32 -30.16
N HIS A 170 -0.61 29.09 -31.20
CA HIS A 170 -0.27 29.44 -32.56
C HIS A 170 -0.12 30.96 -32.61
N ARG A 171 1.07 31.47 -32.24
CA ARG A 171 1.47 32.83 -32.57
C ARG A 171 1.63 32.86 -34.09
N ARG A 172 0.62 33.40 -34.77
CA ARG A 172 0.80 34.02 -36.08
C ARG A 172 1.72 35.21 -35.84
N ASN A 173 2.97 35.09 -36.24
CA ASN A 173 3.76 36.22 -36.70
C ASN A 173 4.68 35.70 -37.79
N GLY A 174 4.51 36.30 -38.97
CA GLY A 174 5.34 36.03 -40.12
C GLY A 174 6.73 36.58 -39.87
N GLU A 175 7.71 35.69 -39.85
CA GLU A 175 9.10 36.01 -40.11
C GLU A 175 9.71 34.76 -40.76
N ARG A 176 10.27 34.97 -41.95
CA ARG A 176 10.85 33.92 -42.80
C ARG A 176 12.07 33.33 -42.08
N ALA A 177 11.95 32.10 -41.59
CA ALA A 177 13.11 31.33 -41.16
C ALA A 177 13.89 30.86 -42.39
N ALA A 178 15.13 31.33 -42.52
CA ALA A 178 16.08 30.91 -43.53
C ALA A 178 16.36 29.40 -43.42
N ALA A 179 16.41 28.73 -44.56
CA ALA A 179 16.72 27.31 -44.66
C ALA A 179 18.18 27.04 -44.29
N ILE A 180 18.40 26.14 -43.33
CA ILE A 180 19.71 25.53 -43.08
C ILE A 180 19.87 24.38 -44.11
N PRO A 181 20.95 24.35 -44.91
CA PRO A 181 21.16 23.30 -45.89
C PRO A 181 21.70 22.03 -45.23
N GLY A 182 21.23 20.85 -45.67
CA GLY A 182 21.97 19.60 -45.45
C GLY A 182 21.26 18.42 -44.78
N GLN A 183 19.93 18.34 -44.73
CA GLN A 183 19.25 17.09 -44.36
C GLN A 183 18.18 16.70 -45.38
N GLN A 184 18.53 15.76 -46.25
CA GLN A 184 17.57 15.06 -47.09
C GLN A 184 16.71 14.13 -46.22
N CYS A 185 15.47 14.53 -46.00
CA CYS A 185 14.44 13.63 -45.51
C CYS A 185 13.97 12.78 -46.70
N GLY A 186 14.41 11.52 -46.75
CA GLY A 186 14.04 10.57 -47.80
C GLY A 186 12.53 10.37 -47.86
N LYS A 187 11.91 10.84 -48.94
CA LYS A 187 10.50 10.53 -49.26
C LYS A 187 10.42 9.05 -49.67
N SER A 188 9.95 8.19 -48.79
CA SER A 188 9.55 6.83 -49.18
C SER A 188 8.27 6.93 -50.03
N GLN A 189 8.37 6.43 -51.26
CA GLN A 189 7.31 6.46 -52.26
C GLN A 189 6.13 5.58 -51.82
N ARG A 190 4.91 6.11 -51.97
CA ARG A 190 3.67 5.37 -51.78
C ARG A 190 3.50 4.34 -52.90
N GLY A 191 3.84 3.09 -52.62
CA GLY A 191 3.36 1.94 -53.39
C GLY A 191 2.01 1.47 -52.83
N ARG A 192 0.94 1.60 -53.61
CA ARG A 192 -0.34 0.91 -53.34
C ARG A 192 -0.12 -0.58 -53.59
N HIS A 193 -0.32 -1.42 -52.58
CA HIS A 193 -0.83 -2.77 -52.82
C HIS A 193 -1.55 -3.34 -51.58
N SER A 194 -2.76 -3.78 -51.85
CA SER A 194 -3.65 -4.70 -51.15
C SER A 194 -3.07 -5.59 -50.05
N GLY A 195 -3.75 -5.61 -48.91
CA GLY A 195 -3.99 -6.83 -48.13
C GLY A 195 -3.15 -7.02 -46.87
N LYS A 196 -3.88 -7.10 -45.74
CA LYS A 196 -3.48 -7.63 -44.42
C LYS A 196 -2.62 -6.71 -43.53
N ALA A 197 -3.28 -6.18 -42.50
CA ALA A 197 -2.66 -5.54 -41.35
C ALA A 197 -1.83 -6.57 -40.56
N SER A 198 -0.52 -6.33 -40.47
CA SER A 198 0.33 -6.92 -39.45
C SER A 198 0.96 -5.79 -38.64
N ASP A 199 0.73 -5.81 -37.34
CA ASP A 199 1.30 -4.89 -36.35
C ASP A 199 2.82 -4.96 -36.42
N ARG A 200 3.45 -3.89 -36.92
CA ARG A 200 4.91 -3.74 -36.89
C ARG A 200 5.31 -3.03 -35.60
N SER A 201 5.67 -3.84 -34.60
CA SER A 201 6.36 -3.41 -33.40
C SER A 201 7.66 -2.67 -33.75
N CYS A 202 7.79 -1.43 -33.28
CA CYS A 202 9.02 -0.64 -33.38
C CYS A 202 10.00 -1.12 -32.29
N TYR A 203 10.89 -2.05 -32.62
CA TYR A 203 12.04 -2.38 -31.78
C TYR A 203 13.18 -1.37 -32.01
N CYS A 204 13.55 -0.64 -30.96
CA CYS A 204 14.69 0.27 -30.95
C CYS A 204 15.94 -0.51 -30.50
N GLY A 205 16.64 -1.15 -31.44
CA GLY A 205 17.89 -1.86 -31.18
C GLY A 205 19.08 -0.90 -31.05
N ARG A 206 19.78 -0.93 -29.92
CA ARG A 206 21.09 -0.27 -29.75
C ARG A 206 22.17 -1.06 -30.51
N HIS A 207 22.65 -0.52 -31.62
CA HIS A 207 23.94 -0.92 -32.19
C HIS A 207 25.07 -0.32 -31.34
N ARG A 208 25.88 -1.16 -30.68
CA ARG A 208 27.26 -0.79 -30.33
C ARG A 208 28.13 -1.06 -31.56
N LYS A 209 28.83 -0.04 -32.03
CA LYS A 209 29.94 -0.18 -32.97
C LYS A 209 31.22 -0.44 -32.17
N GLN A 210 31.98 -1.42 -32.68
CA GLN A 210 33.42 -1.69 -32.58
C GLN A 210 34.09 -1.47 -31.23
#